data_AF-A0A514XN96-F1
#
_entry.id   AF-A0A514XN96-F1
#
_cell.length_a   1.000
_cell.length_b   1.000
_cell.length_c   1.000
_cell.angle_alpha   90.00
_cell.angle_beta   90.00
_cell.angle_gamma   90.00
#
_symmetry.space_group_name_H-M   'P 1'
#
loop_
_entity.id
_entity.type
_entity.pdbx_description
1 polymer ?
#
loop_
_entity_poly.entity_id
_entity_poly.type
_entity_poly.pdbx_seq_one_letter_code
_entity_poly.pdbx_strand_id
1 'polypeptide(L)'
;MKRVLPKITAVVLLAMAVTACSGQEETSQVSGSVEVLSPVNDSKSGYTLKFIELSGLDNLREVSGRFVRFFISPRILDNRLNGPSPQGRFIKNSEGKFIPANEQSQQLVAIYSHMQNLAKLDEEVGAGGVNHWPRDIGVAVRESSGLTNNALYDGTTDSILIVPYTKENLPIAVNGGILAHEHFHSLFFKLVMKGFDDPSDNNQTDTGSIHDRNGFMKAAGIVEETSDAAVNPRVDEGGLKKGHGRAVVISEKLVKRYYNRYFHRALNEGLADVWGWVYTGDPDFIASSLPAFKGLRTLNVADYEVVSLVKAERFRDFSAAYVNYRDRSQYEDDMRDKSYRLGTQYSRLLKLFTETAADARNVDHQEMRKEVAKWIVAALPVYRQDFIDTDSQGYYPPTRFLSVLASVIPDLNKKECEFLAEVVNSTEENTDKTCVASAKRYDLTEAKK
;
A
#
# COMPACT_ATOMS: atom_id res chain seq x y z
N MET A 1 20.37 15.05 1.39
CA MET A 1 19.73 15.90 0.35
C MET A 1 19.97 17.41 0.49
N LYS A 2 20.51 17.95 1.60
CA LYS A 2 20.90 19.38 1.73
C LYS A 2 21.84 19.94 0.64
N ARG A 3 22.41 19.08 -0.22
CA ARG A 3 23.27 19.45 -1.36
C ARG A 3 22.67 19.17 -2.75
N VAL A 4 21.51 18.53 -2.85
CA VAL A 4 20.93 18.13 -4.15
C VAL A 4 19.94 19.19 -4.64
N LEU A 5 18.98 19.60 -3.81
CA LEU A 5 18.00 20.64 -4.17
C LEU A 5 18.64 21.97 -4.62
N PRO A 6 19.61 22.57 -3.89
CA PRO A 6 20.22 23.84 -4.35
C PRO A 6 21.03 23.68 -5.63
N LYS A 7 21.56 22.48 -5.93
CA LYS A 7 22.21 22.21 -7.21
C LYS A 7 21.20 22.08 -8.35
N ILE A 8 20.03 21.50 -8.09
CA ILE A 8 18.91 21.45 -9.06
C ILE A 8 18.43 22.88 -9.35
N THR A 9 18.21 23.71 -8.32
CA THR A 9 17.80 25.11 -8.51
C THR A 9 18.83 25.91 -9.31
N ALA A 10 20.13 25.69 -9.06
CA ALA A 10 21.19 26.38 -9.79
C ALA A 10 21.28 25.96 -11.27
N VAL A 11 21.16 24.66 -11.58
CA VAL A 11 21.16 24.17 -12.97
C VAL A 11 19.94 24.66 -13.73
N VAL A 12 18.77 24.66 -13.08
CA VAL A 12 17.52 25.15 -13.67
C VAL A 12 17.60 26.68 -13.91
N LEU A 13 18.08 27.46 -12.95
CA LEU A 13 18.25 28.91 -13.10
C LEU A 13 19.23 29.28 -14.23
N LEU A 14 20.31 28.52 -14.39
CA LEU A 14 21.28 28.74 -15.47
C LEU A 14 20.70 28.38 -16.84
N ALA A 15 19.89 27.32 -16.92
CA ALA A 15 19.20 26.94 -18.16
C ALA A 15 18.10 27.94 -18.56
N MET A 16 17.36 28.49 -17.59
CA MET A 16 16.28 29.47 -17.86
C MET A 16 16.79 30.80 -18.43
N ALA A 17 18.02 31.22 -18.10
CA ALA A 17 18.57 32.49 -18.57
C ALA A 17 18.87 32.51 -20.09
N VAL A 18 18.97 31.35 -20.75
CA VAL A 18 19.38 31.25 -22.17
C VAL A 18 18.21 30.93 -23.10
N THR A 19 17.02 30.57 -22.58
CA THR A 19 15.89 30.07 -23.38
C THR A 19 14.61 30.91 -23.29
N ALA A 20 14.68 32.16 -22.79
CA ALA A 20 13.51 32.97 -22.45
C ALA A 20 12.55 33.33 -23.61
N CYS A 21 12.86 32.95 -24.86
CA CYS A 21 11.99 33.17 -26.02
C CYS A 21 11.78 31.92 -26.92
N SER A 22 12.12 30.71 -26.48
CA SER A 22 11.75 29.51 -27.27
C SER A 22 10.24 29.29 -27.17
N GLY A 23 9.54 29.32 -28.31
CA GLY A 23 8.08 29.15 -28.38
C GLY A 23 7.62 27.95 -27.55
N GLN A 24 6.63 28.18 -26.68
CA GLN A 24 6.03 27.17 -25.80
C GLN A 24 5.15 26.16 -26.56
N GLU A 25 5.25 26.14 -27.89
CA GLU A 25 4.42 25.34 -28.76
C GLU A 25 4.90 23.88 -28.80
N GLU A 26 3.90 22.99 -28.77
CA GLU A 26 3.94 21.53 -29.03
C GLU A 26 3.97 20.53 -27.86
N THR A 27 4.07 20.89 -26.56
CA THR A 27 3.95 19.82 -25.51
C THR A 27 2.57 19.14 -25.50
N SER A 28 1.51 19.83 -25.94
CA SER A 28 0.16 19.27 -26.06
C SER A 28 -0.03 18.35 -27.27
N GLN A 29 0.90 18.34 -28.22
CA GLN A 29 0.87 17.46 -29.39
C GLN A 29 1.80 16.25 -29.24
N VAL A 30 2.61 16.23 -28.18
CA VAL A 30 3.54 15.15 -27.89
C VAL A 30 2.80 14.00 -27.20
N SER A 31 2.74 12.86 -27.88
CA SER A 31 2.13 11.60 -27.45
C SER A 31 3.06 10.41 -27.75
N GLY A 32 2.71 9.21 -27.29
CA GLY A 32 3.50 7.99 -27.48
C GLY A 32 4.60 7.82 -26.43
N SER A 33 5.81 7.48 -26.88
CA SER A 33 6.99 7.33 -26.02
C SER A 33 7.89 8.58 -26.11
N VAL A 34 8.31 9.09 -24.94
CA VAL A 34 9.21 10.25 -24.85
C VAL A 34 10.21 10.11 -23.72
N GLU A 35 11.40 10.68 -23.91
CA GLU A 35 12.41 10.74 -22.86
C GLU A 35 12.22 12.00 -21.99
N VAL A 36 12.06 11.79 -20.68
CA VAL A 36 11.84 12.86 -19.70
C VAL A 36 12.79 12.71 -18.51
N LEU A 37 13.33 13.82 -18.01
CA LEU A 37 14.14 13.81 -16.80
C LEU A 37 13.27 13.50 -15.57
N SER A 38 13.60 12.44 -14.84
CA SER A 38 12.86 11.99 -13.66
C SER A 38 13.79 11.62 -12.49
N PRO A 39 13.39 11.86 -11.24
CA PRO A 39 14.03 11.23 -10.09
C PRO A 39 13.77 9.71 -10.12
N VAL A 40 14.85 8.94 -10.04
CA VAL A 40 14.82 7.47 -10.01
C VAL A 40 15.58 6.99 -8.79
N ASN A 41 14.99 6.05 -8.04
CA ASN A 41 15.66 5.39 -6.92
C ASN A 41 16.66 4.36 -7.45
N ASP A 42 17.91 4.43 -7.01
CA ASP A 42 18.98 3.48 -7.34
C ASP A 42 19.10 2.36 -6.29
N SER A 43 18.28 2.33 -5.23
CA SER A 43 18.37 1.46 -4.03
C SER A 43 19.65 1.61 -3.20
N LYS A 44 20.82 1.81 -3.82
CA LYS A 44 22.14 1.94 -3.18
C LYS A 44 22.52 3.39 -2.91
N SER A 45 22.28 4.28 -3.86
CA SER A 45 22.68 5.70 -3.77
C SER A 45 21.51 6.65 -3.50
N GLY A 46 20.31 6.12 -3.24
CA GLY A 46 19.08 6.90 -3.15
C GLY A 46 18.64 7.43 -4.52
N TYR A 47 17.99 8.60 -4.53
CA TYR A 47 17.38 9.17 -5.72
C TYR A 47 18.36 10.01 -6.55
N THR A 48 18.37 9.78 -7.87
CA THR A 48 19.16 10.54 -8.85
C THR A 48 18.28 10.96 -10.03
N LEU A 49 18.61 12.06 -10.70
CA LEU A 49 17.90 12.47 -11.91
C LEU A 49 18.47 11.70 -13.11
N LYS A 50 17.60 10.98 -13.82
CA LYS A 50 17.93 10.23 -15.04
C LYS A 50 16.88 10.55 -16.10
N PHE A 51 17.30 10.63 -17.37
CA PHE A 51 16.33 10.60 -18.46
C PHE A 51 15.76 9.19 -18.55
N ILE A 52 14.44 9.09 -18.56
CA ILE A 52 13.70 7.82 -18.63
C ILE A 52 12.66 7.92 -19.75
N GLU A 53 12.30 6.77 -20.32
CA GLU A 53 11.18 6.71 -21.26
C GLU A 53 9.84 6.64 -20.51
N LEU A 54 8.98 7.63 -20.76
CA LEU A 54 7.55 7.53 -20.49
C LEU A 54 6.88 7.04 -21.77
N SER A 55 6.22 5.88 -21.70
CA SER A 55 5.54 5.23 -22.83
C SER A 55 4.03 5.34 -22.70
N GLY A 56 3.33 5.28 -23.83
CA GLY A 56 1.86 5.27 -23.85
C GLY A 56 1.22 6.56 -23.35
N LEU A 57 1.90 7.71 -23.50
CA LEU A 57 1.30 9.02 -23.23
C LEU A 57 0.29 9.36 -24.32
N ASP A 58 -0.87 9.86 -23.92
CA ASP A 58 -1.80 10.52 -24.84
C ASP A 58 -1.40 11.99 -25.02
N ASN A 59 -0.87 12.61 -23.96
CA ASN A 59 -0.51 14.02 -23.93
C ASN A 59 0.55 14.31 -22.86
N LEU A 60 1.74 14.76 -23.27
CA LEU A 60 2.81 15.14 -22.34
C LEU A 60 2.45 16.35 -21.48
N ARG A 61 1.66 17.31 -21.99
CA ARG A 61 1.20 18.48 -21.21
C ARG A 61 0.38 18.07 -20.00
N GLU A 62 -0.41 16.99 -20.08
CA GLU A 62 -1.19 16.47 -18.94
C GLU A 62 -0.48 15.32 -18.21
N VAL A 63 0.65 14.86 -18.76
CA VAL A 63 1.38 13.66 -18.33
C VAL A 63 0.43 12.48 -18.13
N SER A 64 -0.58 12.36 -18.99
CA SER A 64 -1.64 11.35 -18.87
C SER A 64 -1.63 10.45 -20.10
N GLY A 65 -2.12 9.22 -19.95
CA GLY A 65 -2.14 8.22 -21.01
C GLY A 65 -2.53 6.85 -20.48
N ARG A 66 -1.97 5.79 -21.08
CA ARG A 66 -2.28 4.38 -20.76
C ARG A 66 -2.23 4.04 -19.26
N PHE A 67 -1.29 4.60 -18.51
CA PHE A 67 -1.03 4.18 -17.13
C PHE A 67 -1.68 5.06 -16.07
N VAL A 68 -1.83 6.37 -16.33
CA VAL A 68 -2.32 7.33 -15.34
C VAL A 68 -3.22 8.37 -15.98
N ARG A 69 -4.27 8.74 -15.26
CA ARG A 69 -5.09 9.93 -15.48
C ARG A 69 -5.06 10.77 -14.20
N PHE A 70 -4.58 12.00 -14.33
CA PHE A 70 -4.43 12.90 -13.19
C PHE A 70 -5.62 13.83 -13.00
N PHE A 71 -5.93 14.13 -11.74
CA PHE A 71 -6.92 15.14 -11.37
C PHE A 71 -6.33 16.11 -10.35
N ILE A 72 -6.40 17.41 -10.59
CA ILE A 72 -5.94 18.43 -9.64
C ILE A 72 -7.08 18.86 -8.73
N SER A 73 -6.84 18.88 -7.41
CA SER A 73 -7.86 19.22 -6.42
C SER A 73 -9.21 18.52 -6.67
N PRO A 74 -9.22 17.18 -6.86
CA PRO A 74 -10.42 16.49 -7.29
C PRO A 74 -11.55 16.55 -6.25
N ARG A 75 -12.75 16.28 -6.73
CA ARG A 75 -13.93 15.90 -5.95
C ARG A 75 -14.34 14.47 -6.30
N ILE A 76 -15.20 13.87 -5.50
CA ILE A 76 -15.89 12.63 -5.86
C ILE A 76 -17.27 13.00 -6.37
N LEU A 77 -17.56 12.59 -7.59
CA LEU A 77 -18.88 12.64 -8.20
C LEU A 77 -19.18 11.23 -8.72
N ASP A 78 -20.35 10.67 -8.36
CA ASP A 78 -20.77 9.33 -8.77
C ASP A 78 -19.72 8.23 -8.50
N ASN A 79 -19.13 8.25 -7.29
CA ASN A 79 -18.04 7.35 -6.89
C ASN A 79 -16.82 7.38 -7.82
N ARG A 80 -16.51 8.51 -8.47
CA ARG A 80 -15.31 8.69 -9.30
C ARG A 80 -14.63 10.01 -8.98
N LEU A 81 -13.31 10.06 -9.19
CA LEU A 81 -12.61 11.34 -9.16
C LEU A 81 -13.06 12.22 -10.33
N ASN A 82 -13.34 13.48 -10.01
CA ASN A 82 -13.69 14.51 -10.96
C ASN A 82 -12.88 15.77 -10.66
N GLY A 83 -12.27 16.34 -11.69
CA GLY A 83 -11.46 17.55 -11.58
C GLY A 83 -10.72 17.80 -12.88
N PRO A 84 -10.11 18.98 -13.04
CA PRO A 84 -9.31 19.27 -14.23
C PRO A 84 -8.01 18.46 -14.24
N SER A 85 -7.50 18.13 -15.43
CA SER A 85 -6.14 17.59 -15.59
C SER A 85 -5.10 18.65 -15.18
N PRO A 86 -4.07 18.30 -14.39
CA PRO A 86 -2.97 19.21 -14.13
C PRO A 86 -2.19 19.48 -15.42
N GLN A 87 -1.53 20.64 -15.48
CA GLN A 87 -0.83 21.10 -16.67
C GLN A 87 0.67 21.16 -16.39
N GLY A 88 1.39 20.15 -16.87
CA GLY A 88 2.84 20.06 -16.86
C GLY A 88 3.50 21.14 -17.73
N ARG A 89 4.68 21.57 -17.31
CA ARG A 89 5.54 22.53 -18.00
C ARG A 89 6.89 21.89 -18.23
N PHE A 90 7.35 21.92 -19.48
CA PHE A 90 8.57 21.22 -19.89
C PHE A 90 9.43 22.13 -20.74
N ILE A 91 10.74 21.93 -20.62
CA ILE A 91 11.76 22.51 -21.50
C ILE A 91 12.30 21.37 -22.36
N LYS A 92 12.30 21.54 -23.68
CA LYS A 92 12.92 20.58 -24.61
C LYS A 92 14.39 20.96 -24.78
N ASN A 93 15.30 20.03 -24.52
CA ASN A 93 16.74 20.26 -24.72
C ASN A 93 17.13 20.07 -26.20
N SER A 94 18.40 20.31 -26.54
CA SER A 94 18.93 20.16 -27.90
C SER A 94 18.90 18.73 -28.45
N GLU A 95 18.80 17.72 -27.57
CA GLU A 95 18.65 16.31 -27.93
C GLU A 95 17.18 15.90 -28.13
N GLY A 96 16.24 16.84 -27.97
CA GLY A 96 14.81 16.58 -28.08
C GLY A 96 14.17 15.95 -26.83
N LYS A 97 14.92 15.79 -25.73
CA LYS A 97 14.44 15.27 -24.45
C LYS A 97 13.76 16.35 -23.63
N PHE A 98 12.84 15.96 -22.76
CA PHE A 98 12.04 16.89 -21.96
C PHE A 98 12.53 16.99 -20.51
N ILE A 99 12.61 18.21 -19.99
CA ILE A 99 13.01 18.52 -18.62
C ILE A 99 11.82 19.20 -17.93
N PRO A 100 11.28 18.67 -16.82
CA PRO A 100 10.25 19.33 -16.05
C PRO A 100 10.70 20.72 -15.57
N ALA A 101 9.92 21.76 -15.88
CA ALA A 101 10.26 23.15 -15.58
C ALA A 101 9.89 23.59 -14.15
N ASN A 102 9.14 22.77 -13.42
CA ASN A 102 8.74 23.01 -12.04
C ASN A 102 8.53 21.71 -11.26
N GLU A 103 8.38 21.83 -9.95
CA GLU A 103 8.21 20.69 -9.04
C GLU A 103 6.95 19.87 -9.36
N GLN A 104 5.83 20.52 -9.65
CA GLN A 104 4.58 19.82 -9.98
C GLN A 104 4.78 18.90 -11.19
N SER A 105 5.39 19.40 -12.27
CA SER A 105 5.65 18.61 -13.48
C SER A 105 6.60 17.44 -13.18
N GLN A 106 7.59 17.67 -12.30
CA GLN A 106 8.51 16.62 -11.87
C GLN A 106 7.80 15.51 -11.08
N GLN A 107 6.87 15.88 -10.21
CA GLN A 107 6.04 14.94 -9.45
C GLN A 107 5.12 14.13 -10.38
N LEU A 108 4.44 14.78 -11.34
CA LEU A 108 3.59 14.08 -12.32
C LEU A 108 4.38 13.03 -13.13
N VAL A 109 5.57 13.41 -13.60
CA VAL A 109 6.48 12.50 -14.34
C VAL A 109 6.92 11.33 -13.47
N ALA A 110 7.28 11.59 -12.21
CA ALA A 110 7.68 10.54 -11.28
C ALA A 110 6.53 9.55 -11.04
N ILE A 111 5.33 10.05 -10.73
CA ILE A 111 4.14 9.21 -10.53
C ILE A 111 3.85 8.38 -11.79
N TYR A 112 3.82 8.99 -12.97
CA TYR A 112 3.54 8.28 -14.22
C TYR A 112 4.56 7.16 -14.48
N SER A 113 5.86 7.47 -14.32
CA SER A 113 6.94 6.49 -14.45
C SER A 113 6.76 5.32 -13.48
N HIS A 114 6.47 5.61 -12.20
CA HIS A 114 6.27 4.57 -11.20
C HIS A 114 5.05 3.70 -11.53
N MET A 115 3.92 4.29 -11.93
CA MET A 115 2.71 3.56 -12.30
C MET A 115 2.90 2.72 -13.58
N GLN A 116 3.64 3.22 -14.57
CA GLN A 116 4.05 2.42 -15.74
C GLN A 116 4.85 1.18 -15.32
N ASN A 117 5.81 1.34 -14.41
CA ASN A 117 6.64 0.23 -13.95
C ASN A 117 5.86 -0.74 -13.04
N LEU A 118 4.89 -0.24 -12.26
CA LEU A 118 3.98 -1.06 -11.48
C LEU A 118 3.03 -1.86 -12.37
N ALA A 119 2.53 -1.28 -13.47
CA ALA A 119 1.77 -2.03 -14.46
C ALA A 119 2.58 -3.20 -15.06
N LYS A 120 3.87 -2.97 -15.36
CA LYS A 120 4.77 -4.05 -15.81
C LYS A 120 4.99 -5.10 -14.73
N LEU A 121 5.21 -4.66 -13.48
CA LEU A 121 5.34 -5.58 -12.35
C LEU A 121 4.09 -6.44 -12.17
N ASP A 122 2.89 -5.84 -12.27
CA ASP A 122 1.61 -6.56 -12.18
C ASP A 122 1.54 -7.67 -13.23
N GLU A 123 1.90 -7.40 -14.50
CA GLU A 123 1.96 -8.43 -15.54
C GLU A 123 3.00 -9.53 -15.23
N GLU A 124 4.20 -9.14 -14.79
CA GLU A 124 5.29 -10.08 -14.47
C GLU A 124 4.94 -11.02 -13.32
N VAL A 125 4.12 -10.56 -12.36
CA VAL A 125 3.79 -11.32 -11.15
C VAL A 125 2.40 -11.98 -11.19
N GLY A 126 1.71 -11.94 -12.33
CA GLY A 126 0.40 -12.56 -12.51
C GLY A 126 -0.77 -11.76 -11.92
N ALA A 127 -0.57 -10.47 -11.61
CA ALA A 127 -1.61 -9.51 -11.24
C ALA A 127 -2.13 -8.69 -12.45
N GLY A 128 -1.66 -9.00 -13.67
CA GLY A 128 -2.13 -8.41 -14.91
C GLY A 128 -3.66 -8.48 -15.03
N GLY A 129 -4.28 -7.35 -15.38
CA GLY A 129 -5.74 -7.23 -15.49
C GLY A 129 -6.52 -7.17 -14.17
N VAL A 130 -5.89 -7.34 -13.00
CA VAL A 130 -6.57 -7.12 -11.70
C VAL A 130 -6.87 -5.63 -11.52
N ASN A 131 -5.86 -4.79 -11.79
CA ASN A 131 -6.01 -3.35 -11.74
C ASN A 131 -6.52 -2.78 -13.07
N HIS A 132 -7.39 -1.78 -12.99
CA HIS A 132 -7.82 -1.02 -14.16
C HIS A 132 -6.75 0.00 -14.52
N TRP A 133 -6.54 0.20 -15.81
CA TRP A 133 -5.63 1.19 -16.36
C TRP A 133 -6.40 2.07 -17.36
N PRO A 134 -6.16 3.39 -17.39
CA PRO A 134 -5.27 4.14 -16.50
C PRO A 134 -5.76 4.23 -15.05
N ARG A 135 -4.83 4.42 -14.12
CA ARG A 135 -5.16 4.71 -12.71
C ARG A 135 -5.60 6.16 -12.56
N ASP A 136 -6.68 6.37 -11.81
CA ASP A 136 -7.10 7.69 -11.40
C ASP A 136 -6.27 8.16 -10.20
N ILE A 137 -5.54 9.25 -10.38
CA ILE A 137 -4.66 9.81 -9.35
C ILE A 137 -4.99 11.27 -9.09
N GLY A 138 -5.45 11.55 -7.87
CA GLY A 138 -5.66 12.90 -7.38
C GLY A 138 -4.37 13.51 -6.83
N VAL A 139 -4.03 14.70 -7.30
CA VAL A 139 -2.86 15.48 -6.84
C VAL A 139 -3.28 16.86 -6.35
N ALA A 140 -2.46 17.48 -5.48
CA ALA A 140 -2.75 18.78 -4.88
C ALA A 140 -4.17 18.84 -4.30
N VAL A 141 -4.52 17.79 -3.56
CA VAL A 141 -5.84 17.64 -2.95
C VAL A 141 -6.06 18.77 -1.94
N ARG A 142 -7.27 19.35 -1.89
CA ARG A 142 -7.54 20.55 -1.09
C ARG A 142 -7.44 20.26 0.40
N GLU A 143 -6.72 21.13 1.09
CA GLU A 143 -6.27 20.95 2.47
C GLU A 143 -7.33 21.35 3.52
N SER A 144 -8.62 21.03 3.32
CA SER A 144 -9.64 21.36 4.34
C SER A 144 -9.55 20.45 5.58
N SER A 145 -8.81 19.35 5.48
CA SER A 145 -8.64 18.34 6.54
C SER A 145 -7.45 18.57 7.45
N GLY A 146 -6.49 19.41 7.05
CA GLY A 146 -5.16 19.47 7.67
C GLY A 146 -4.28 18.24 7.42
N LEU A 147 -4.67 17.34 6.52
CA LEU A 147 -3.92 16.12 6.22
C LEU A 147 -2.80 16.46 5.22
N THR A 148 -1.56 16.34 5.68
CA THR A 148 -0.36 16.62 4.88
C THR A 148 0.60 15.46 4.97
N ASN A 149 1.52 15.38 4.00
CA ASN A 149 2.59 14.39 3.98
C ASN A 149 2.06 12.94 4.02
N ASN A 150 1.03 12.65 3.22
CA ASN A 150 0.47 11.31 3.09
C ASN A 150 0.12 10.94 1.64
N ALA A 151 -0.15 9.66 1.40
CA ALA A 151 -0.91 9.17 0.27
C ALA A 151 -1.96 8.17 0.77
N LEU A 152 -2.99 7.93 -0.04
CA LEU A 152 -4.14 7.10 0.32
C LEU A 152 -4.71 6.43 -0.92
N TYR A 153 -5.08 5.15 -0.81
CA TYR A 153 -5.93 4.48 -1.79
C TYR A 153 -7.38 4.33 -1.29
N ASP A 154 -8.36 4.63 -2.14
CA ASP A 154 -9.77 4.34 -1.86
C ASP A 154 -10.32 3.26 -2.81
N GLY A 155 -10.82 2.18 -2.22
CA GLY A 155 -11.43 1.07 -2.95
C GLY A 155 -12.77 1.40 -3.59
N THR A 156 -13.49 2.42 -3.09
CA THR A 156 -14.78 2.82 -3.66
C THR A 156 -14.61 3.48 -5.02
N THR A 157 -13.73 4.48 -5.07
CA THR A 157 -13.40 5.22 -6.30
C THR A 157 -12.34 4.54 -7.15
N ASP A 158 -11.69 3.50 -6.62
CA ASP A 158 -10.53 2.82 -7.20
C ASP A 158 -9.38 3.79 -7.55
N SER A 159 -9.15 4.78 -6.69
CA SER A 159 -8.24 5.89 -6.96
C SER A 159 -7.16 6.09 -5.88
N ILE A 160 -6.05 6.71 -6.25
CA ILE A 160 -4.97 7.09 -5.33
C ILE A 160 -4.99 8.61 -5.16
N LEU A 161 -4.92 9.08 -3.92
CA LEU A 161 -4.80 10.49 -3.59
C LEU A 161 -3.43 10.78 -2.99
N ILE A 162 -2.77 11.81 -3.51
CA ILE A 162 -1.51 12.31 -2.99
C ILE A 162 -1.77 13.70 -2.41
N VAL A 163 -1.71 13.81 -1.08
CA VAL A 163 -1.96 15.07 -0.38
C VAL A 163 -0.71 15.97 -0.40
N PRO A 164 -0.85 17.29 -0.17
CA PRO A 164 0.28 18.20 -0.13
C PRO A 164 1.40 17.73 0.80
N TYR A 165 2.64 17.83 0.33
CA TYR A 165 3.83 17.47 1.07
C TYR A 165 4.56 18.75 1.50
N THR A 166 4.80 18.91 2.79
CA THR A 166 5.28 20.15 3.42
C THR A 166 6.62 20.00 4.13
N LYS A 167 7.21 18.80 4.12
CA LYS A 167 8.51 18.50 4.74
C LYS A 167 9.67 18.71 3.76
N GLU A 168 10.90 18.79 4.27
CA GLU A 168 12.12 18.97 3.46
C GLU A 168 12.67 17.66 2.85
N ASN A 169 12.09 16.50 3.19
CA ASN A 169 12.59 15.21 2.69
C ASN A 169 12.01 14.87 1.31
N LEU A 170 12.17 13.64 0.84
CA LEU A 170 11.65 13.23 -0.46
C LEU A 170 10.12 13.37 -0.53
N PRO A 171 9.56 14.14 -1.47
CA PRO A 171 8.12 14.23 -1.63
C PRO A 171 7.49 12.86 -1.88
N ILE A 172 6.32 12.59 -1.30
CA ILE A 172 5.64 11.30 -1.44
C ILE A 172 5.31 10.97 -2.89
N ALA A 173 4.94 11.98 -3.69
CA ALA A 173 4.72 11.82 -5.14
C ALA A 173 5.94 11.28 -5.90
N VAL A 174 7.15 11.45 -5.35
CA VAL A 174 8.41 10.97 -5.95
C VAL A 174 8.83 9.63 -5.35
N ASN A 175 8.26 9.23 -4.21
CA ASN A 175 8.67 8.03 -3.51
C ASN A 175 8.00 6.79 -4.12
N GLY A 176 8.71 6.12 -5.03
CA GLY A 176 8.22 4.93 -5.72
C GLY A 176 7.78 3.80 -4.77
N GLY A 177 8.38 3.67 -3.59
CA GLY A 177 7.99 2.65 -2.62
C GLY A 177 6.63 2.95 -1.96
N ILE A 178 6.36 4.23 -1.66
CA ILE A 178 5.03 4.64 -1.14
C ILE A 178 3.98 4.51 -2.24
N LEU A 179 4.29 4.87 -3.48
CA LEU A 179 3.35 4.68 -4.60
C LEU A 179 3.04 3.20 -4.85
N ALA A 180 4.04 2.33 -4.73
CA ALA A 180 3.86 0.88 -4.81
C ALA A 180 3.02 0.34 -3.64
N HIS A 181 3.21 0.87 -2.43
CA HIS A 181 2.39 0.56 -1.26
C HIS A 181 0.91 0.91 -1.50
N GLU A 182 0.60 2.15 -1.93
CA GLU A 182 -0.78 2.55 -2.24
C GLU A 182 -1.38 1.75 -3.40
N HIS A 183 -0.58 1.41 -4.41
CA HIS A 183 -1.00 0.57 -5.53
C HIS A 183 -1.40 -0.83 -5.06
N PHE A 184 -0.66 -1.43 -4.13
CA PHE A 184 -0.97 -2.76 -3.60
C PHE A 184 -2.31 -2.81 -2.87
N HIS A 185 -2.68 -1.74 -2.16
CA HIS A 185 -4.00 -1.67 -1.52
C HIS A 185 -5.14 -1.91 -2.50
N SER A 186 -4.97 -1.54 -3.78
CA SER A 186 -5.92 -1.84 -4.84
C SER A 186 -5.97 -3.32 -5.21
N LEU A 187 -4.82 -3.99 -5.28
CA LEU A 187 -4.77 -5.44 -5.49
C LEU A 187 -5.46 -6.19 -4.36
N PHE A 188 -5.12 -5.85 -3.11
CA PHE A 188 -5.74 -6.46 -1.94
C PHE A 188 -7.24 -6.19 -1.90
N PHE A 189 -7.67 -4.96 -2.19
CA PHE A 189 -9.09 -4.63 -2.26
C PHE A 189 -9.83 -5.51 -3.27
N LYS A 190 -9.29 -5.68 -4.49
CA LYS A 190 -9.99 -6.42 -5.56
C LYS A 190 -9.95 -7.93 -5.36
N LEU A 191 -8.83 -8.47 -4.89
CA LEU A 191 -8.64 -9.91 -4.74
C LEU A 191 -9.20 -10.44 -3.42
N VAL A 192 -9.20 -9.61 -2.37
CA VAL A 192 -9.67 -10.00 -1.04
C VAL A 192 -10.97 -9.29 -0.71
N MET A 193 -10.95 -7.96 -0.56
CA MET A 193 -12.01 -7.23 0.15
C MET A 193 -13.32 -7.08 -0.65
N LYS A 194 -13.24 -7.00 -1.98
CA LYS A 194 -14.37 -6.66 -2.84
C LYS A 194 -15.46 -7.73 -2.78
N GLY A 195 -16.63 -7.37 -2.29
CA GLY A 195 -17.76 -8.30 -2.12
C GLY A 195 -17.76 -9.03 -0.78
N PHE A 196 -16.96 -8.62 0.19
CA PHE A 196 -17.33 -8.82 1.58
C PHE A 196 -18.47 -7.86 1.91
N ASP A 197 -19.69 -8.39 1.94
CA ASP A 197 -20.83 -7.67 2.49
C ASP A 197 -20.63 -7.60 4.01
N ASP A 198 -20.66 -6.41 4.61
CA ASP A 198 -20.86 -6.28 6.05
C ASP A 198 -22.39 -6.25 6.27
N PRO A 199 -23.01 -7.37 6.68
CA PRO A 199 -24.46 -7.44 6.81
C PRO A 199 -24.98 -6.66 8.03
N SER A 200 -24.11 -5.95 8.76
CA SER A 200 -24.45 -5.26 10.00
C SER A 200 -24.56 -3.74 9.88
N ASP A 201 -24.31 -3.16 8.71
CA ASP A 201 -24.51 -1.73 8.48
C ASP A 201 -25.56 -1.48 7.38
N ASN A 202 -26.63 -0.79 7.73
CA ASN A 202 -27.69 -0.36 6.82
C ASN A 202 -27.15 0.73 5.85
N ASN A 203 -26.34 0.32 4.86
CA ASN A 203 -25.76 1.10 3.76
C ASN A 203 -24.32 1.64 3.94
N GLN A 204 -23.59 1.26 4.99
CA GLN A 204 -22.13 1.44 5.02
C GLN A 204 -21.45 0.08 4.95
N THR A 205 -21.22 -0.42 3.74
CA THR A 205 -20.23 -1.48 3.55
C THR A 205 -18.90 -0.97 4.11
N ASP A 206 -18.56 -1.39 5.33
CA ASP A 206 -17.20 -1.31 5.86
C ASP A 206 -16.36 -2.27 5.02
N THR A 207 -15.99 -1.82 3.82
CA THR A 207 -15.26 -2.59 2.81
C THR A 207 -13.83 -2.92 3.26
N GLY A 208 -13.53 -2.77 4.55
CA GLY A 208 -12.19 -2.71 5.12
C GLY A 208 -11.30 -1.77 4.33
N SER A 209 -11.86 -0.66 3.85
CA SER A 209 -11.07 0.47 3.38
C SER A 209 -10.08 0.82 4.49
N ILE A 210 -8.81 0.61 4.21
CA ILE A 210 -7.69 0.77 5.15
C ILE A 210 -7.69 2.19 5.72
N HIS A 211 -8.09 3.15 4.89
CA HIS A 211 -8.37 4.50 5.31
C HIS A 211 -9.86 4.60 5.59
N ASP A 212 -10.21 5.05 6.79
CA ASP A 212 -11.59 5.41 7.14
C ASP A 212 -12.17 6.25 5.99
N ARG A 213 -13.24 5.80 5.33
CA ARG A 213 -13.82 6.51 4.19
C ARG A 213 -14.18 7.94 4.59
N ASN A 214 -14.65 8.16 5.82
CA ASN A 214 -14.90 9.52 6.30
C ASN A 214 -13.60 10.31 6.42
N GLY A 215 -12.55 9.69 6.96
CA GLY A 215 -11.18 10.17 6.91
C GLY A 215 -10.72 10.51 5.49
N PHE A 216 -10.99 9.68 4.49
CA PHE A 216 -10.68 9.89 3.08
C PHE A 216 -11.47 11.08 2.50
N MET A 217 -12.79 11.11 2.68
CA MET A 217 -13.67 12.21 2.21
C MET A 217 -13.24 13.54 2.83
N LYS A 218 -13.02 13.53 4.15
CA LYS A 218 -12.50 14.67 4.89
C LYS A 218 -11.14 15.07 4.37
N ALA A 219 -10.19 14.11 4.31
CA ALA A 219 -8.81 14.29 3.87
C ALA A 219 -8.77 15.00 2.52
N ALA A 220 -9.64 14.55 1.62
CA ALA A 220 -9.67 15.03 0.27
C ALA A 220 -10.37 16.39 0.09
N GLY A 221 -10.99 16.90 1.16
CA GLY A 221 -11.85 18.07 1.11
C GLY A 221 -13.04 17.89 0.18
N ILE A 222 -13.46 16.63 0.04
CA ILE A 222 -14.50 16.21 -0.88
C ILE A 222 -15.79 16.18 -0.10
N VAL A 223 -16.61 17.20 -0.33
CA VAL A 223 -18.02 17.14 0.03
C VAL A 223 -18.68 16.21 -0.98
N GLU A 224 -19.27 15.12 -0.51
CA GLU A 224 -20.17 14.33 -1.34
C GLU A 224 -21.38 15.22 -1.65
N GLU A 225 -21.43 15.78 -2.85
CA GLU A 225 -22.64 16.47 -3.33
C GLU A 225 -23.67 15.38 -3.63
N THR A 226 -24.39 14.95 -2.59
CA THR A 226 -25.55 14.07 -2.78
C THR A 226 -26.59 14.85 -3.57
N SER A 227 -26.89 14.42 -4.81
CA SER A 227 -27.97 14.96 -5.60
C SER A 227 -29.29 14.72 -4.87
N ASP A 228 -29.83 15.80 -4.32
CA ASP A 228 -31.16 15.95 -3.74
C ASP A 228 -31.52 15.16 -2.47
N ALA A 229 -31.96 15.93 -1.49
CA ALA A 229 -32.91 15.58 -0.44
C ALA A 229 -32.71 14.24 0.32
N ALA A 230 -32.27 14.40 1.56
CA ALA A 230 -32.84 13.79 2.76
C ALA A 230 -31.98 12.79 3.53
N VAL A 231 -32.28 12.85 4.84
CA VAL A 231 -31.90 11.93 5.90
C VAL A 231 -30.45 12.02 6.31
N ASN A 232 -30.19 13.02 7.15
CA ASN A 232 -29.19 12.91 8.20
C ASN A 232 -29.43 11.53 8.87
N PRO A 233 -28.59 10.51 8.66
CA PRO A 233 -28.72 9.31 9.44
C PRO A 233 -28.28 9.76 10.83
N ARG A 234 -29.27 10.10 11.67
CA ARG A 234 -29.15 9.72 13.06
C ARG A 234 -28.87 8.23 13.00
N VAL A 235 -27.58 7.89 13.03
CA VAL A 235 -27.14 6.70 13.73
C VAL A 235 -27.96 6.80 15.01
N ASP A 236 -28.91 5.89 15.17
CA ASP A 236 -29.43 5.61 16.48
C ASP A 236 -28.20 5.21 17.29
N GLU A 237 -27.52 6.21 17.85
CA GLU A 237 -26.85 6.11 19.14
C GLU A 237 -27.98 5.78 20.11
N GLY A 238 -28.52 4.56 19.99
CA GLY A 238 -29.47 3.98 20.92
C GLY A 238 -28.79 4.14 22.25
N GLY A 239 -29.30 5.10 23.02
CA GLY A 239 -28.54 5.76 24.06
C GLY A 239 -27.87 4.74 24.96
N LEU A 240 -26.56 4.59 24.81
CA LEU A 240 -25.70 4.26 25.93
C LEU A 240 -25.78 5.47 26.86
N LYS A 241 -26.90 5.52 27.60
CA LYS A 241 -27.09 6.44 28.71
C LYS A 241 -25.80 6.37 29.51
N LYS A 242 -25.21 7.52 29.81
CA LYS A 242 -24.11 7.70 30.78
C LYS A 242 -24.58 7.31 32.19
N GLY A 243 -25.07 6.08 32.33
CA GLY A 243 -25.53 5.48 33.57
C GLY A 243 -24.33 4.87 34.26
N HIS A 244 -24.12 5.28 35.50
CA HIS A 244 -23.09 4.75 36.36
C HIS A 244 -23.10 3.21 36.40
N GLY A 245 -21.97 2.59 36.07
CA GLY A 245 -21.56 1.30 36.63
C GLY A 245 -22.19 0.01 36.08
N ARG A 246 -22.94 0.02 34.97
CA ARG A 246 -23.35 -1.25 34.35
C ARG A 246 -22.32 -1.67 33.30
N ALA A 247 -21.61 -2.77 33.58
CA ALA A 247 -20.75 -3.43 32.62
C ALA A 247 -21.54 -3.68 31.32
N VAL A 248 -21.16 -3.04 30.24
CA VAL A 248 -21.74 -3.27 28.92
C VAL A 248 -21.25 -4.66 28.50
N VAL A 249 -22.17 -5.63 28.43
CA VAL A 249 -21.86 -6.94 27.85
C VAL A 249 -21.74 -6.72 26.35
N ILE A 250 -20.51 -6.61 25.83
CA ILE A 250 -20.29 -6.61 24.39
C ILE A 250 -20.65 -8.00 23.87
N SER A 251 -21.47 -8.04 22.82
CA SER A 251 -21.73 -9.29 22.09
C SER A 251 -20.45 -9.77 21.42
N GLU A 252 -20.16 -11.06 21.50
CA GLU A 252 -19.01 -11.69 20.82
C GLU A 252 -18.97 -11.36 19.31
N LYS A 253 -20.15 -11.21 18.68
CA LYS A 253 -20.29 -10.76 17.29
C LYS A 253 -19.60 -9.42 17.02
N LEU A 254 -19.68 -8.46 17.94
CA LEU A 254 -19.06 -7.14 17.79
C LEU A 254 -17.54 -7.21 17.99
N VAL A 255 -17.06 -7.98 18.96
CA VAL A 255 -15.60 -8.21 19.14
C VAL A 255 -15.01 -8.81 17.88
N LYS A 256 -15.68 -9.82 17.32
CA LYS A 256 -15.29 -10.47 16.07
C LYS A 256 -15.29 -9.53 14.87
N ARG A 257 -16.29 -8.65 14.73
CA ARG A 257 -16.31 -7.61 13.69
C ARG A 257 -15.05 -6.74 13.76
N TYR A 258 -14.72 -6.22 14.94
CA TYR A 258 -13.51 -5.39 15.11
C TYR A 258 -12.23 -6.19 14.88
N TYR A 259 -12.15 -7.42 15.39
CA TYR A 259 -11.03 -8.31 15.13
C TYR A 259 -10.78 -8.45 13.63
N ASN A 260 -11.81 -8.83 12.86
CA ASN A 260 -11.69 -9.06 11.42
C ASN A 260 -11.26 -7.78 10.70
N ARG A 261 -11.90 -6.64 11.02
CA ARG A 261 -11.56 -5.32 10.43
C ARG A 261 -10.09 -4.97 10.62
N TYR A 262 -9.59 -5.05 11.86
CA TYR A 262 -8.22 -4.67 12.16
C TYR A 262 -7.19 -5.72 11.73
N PHE A 263 -7.59 -7.00 11.68
CA PHE A 263 -6.76 -8.06 11.12
C PHE A 263 -6.54 -7.87 9.62
N HIS A 264 -7.60 -7.66 8.85
CA HIS A 264 -7.50 -7.37 7.41
C HIS A 264 -6.72 -6.10 7.15
N ARG A 265 -6.92 -5.04 7.96
CA ARG A 265 -6.12 -3.82 7.88
C ARG A 265 -4.63 -4.13 8.07
N ALA A 266 -4.28 -4.87 9.13
CA ALA A 266 -2.90 -5.22 9.42
C ALA A 266 -2.26 -5.99 8.26
N LEU A 267 -2.94 -7.01 7.74
CA LEU A 267 -2.43 -7.80 6.63
C LEU A 267 -2.27 -6.96 5.36
N ASN A 268 -3.24 -6.12 5.03
CA ASN A 268 -3.18 -5.24 3.86
C ASN A 268 -2.02 -4.24 3.95
N GLU A 269 -1.87 -3.56 5.08
CA GLU A 269 -0.76 -2.63 5.36
C GLU A 269 0.61 -3.35 5.31
N GLY A 270 0.71 -4.53 5.91
CA GLY A 270 1.93 -5.32 5.92
C GLY A 270 2.35 -5.80 4.54
N LEU A 271 1.41 -6.32 3.75
CA LEU A 271 1.68 -6.77 2.39
C LEU A 271 1.97 -5.59 1.44
N ALA A 272 1.34 -4.43 1.65
CA ALA A 272 1.65 -3.21 0.92
C ALA A 272 3.09 -2.73 1.19
N ASP A 273 3.58 -2.86 2.42
CA ASP A 273 4.98 -2.60 2.76
C ASP A 273 5.94 -3.59 2.08
N VAL A 274 5.57 -4.87 1.99
CA VAL A 274 6.33 -5.84 1.18
C VAL A 274 6.35 -5.42 -0.28
N TRP A 275 5.23 -4.97 -0.84
CA TRP A 275 5.15 -4.54 -2.23
C TRP A 275 6.05 -3.32 -2.52
N GLY A 276 6.04 -2.34 -1.61
CA GLY A 276 6.95 -1.19 -1.67
C GLY A 276 8.43 -1.59 -1.66
N TRP A 277 8.78 -2.59 -0.85
CA TRP A 277 10.13 -3.15 -0.82
C TRP A 277 10.46 -4.01 -2.05
N VAL A 278 9.56 -4.86 -2.54
CA VAL A 278 9.74 -5.62 -3.78
C VAL A 278 10.05 -4.67 -4.93
N TYR A 279 9.30 -3.57 -5.03
CA TYR A 279 9.41 -2.59 -6.09
C TYR A 279 10.73 -1.80 -6.03
N THR A 280 11.13 -1.33 -4.86
CA THR A 280 12.29 -0.41 -4.71
C THR A 280 13.59 -1.11 -4.33
N GLY A 281 13.48 -2.27 -3.70
CA GLY A 281 14.56 -2.95 -2.99
C GLY A 281 15.07 -2.27 -1.73
N ASP A 282 14.43 -1.19 -1.28
CA ASP A 282 14.82 -0.42 -0.10
C ASP A 282 13.93 -0.81 1.10
N PRO A 283 14.46 -1.46 2.15
CA PRO A 283 13.68 -1.83 3.34
C PRO A 283 13.27 -0.63 4.21
N ASP A 284 13.82 0.56 3.93
CA ASP A 284 13.54 1.82 4.61
C ASP A 284 12.82 2.82 3.69
N PHE A 285 12.18 2.37 2.59
CA PHE A 285 11.64 3.25 1.56
C PHE A 285 10.72 4.37 2.10
N ILE A 286 9.93 4.09 3.14
CA ILE A 286 9.05 5.08 3.81
C ILE A 286 9.86 6.18 4.49
N ALA A 287 10.98 5.83 5.13
CA ALA A 287 11.80 6.76 5.90
C ALA A 287 12.42 7.87 5.03
N SER A 288 12.57 7.64 3.72
CA SER A 288 13.04 8.65 2.76
C SER A 288 12.10 9.87 2.68
N SER A 289 10.79 9.66 2.86
CA SER A 289 9.78 10.74 2.93
C SER A 289 9.40 11.06 4.38
N LEU A 290 9.27 10.03 5.21
CA LEU A 290 8.73 10.13 6.57
C LEU A 290 9.71 9.54 7.61
N PRO A 291 10.87 10.18 7.90
CA PRO A 291 11.90 9.64 8.78
C PRO A 291 11.42 9.26 10.19
N ALA A 292 10.39 9.94 10.71
CA ALA A 292 9.80 9.64 12.01
C ALA A 292 9.25 8.20 12.11
N PHE A 293 8.91 7.58 10.97
CA PHE A 293 8.39 6.22 10.92
C PHE A 293 9.49 5.15 10.76
N LYS A 294 10.77 5.53 10.65
CA LYS A 294 11.86 4.57 10.40
C LYS A 294 11.87 3.43 11.41
N GLY A 295 11.80 3.74 12.71
CA GLY A 295 11.83 2.70 13.76
C GLY A 295 10.60 1.79 13.76
N LEU A 296 9.46 2.28 13.26
CA LEU A 296 8.18 1.56 13.30
C LEU A 296 7.88 0.77 12.04
N ARG A 297 8.42 1.19 10.89
CA ARG A 297 8.08 0.65 9.56
C ARG A 297 9.28 0.19 8.75
N THR A 298 10.49 0.16 9.34
CA THR A 298 11.61 -0.52 8.69
C THR A 298 11.33 -2.02 8.59
N LEU A 299 11.64 -2.59 7.42
CA LEU A 299 11.63 -4.03 7.18
C LEU A 299 12.95 -4.69 7.61
N ASN A 300 13.96 -3.91 7.97
CA ASN A 300 15.18 -4.47 8.56
C ASN A 300 14.84 -5.10 9.91
N VAL A 301 15.25 -6.35 10.07
CA VAL A 301 15.15 -7.10 11.31
C VAL A 301 16.56 -7.21 11.87
N ALA A 302 16.74 -6.94 13.15
CA ALA A 302 18.05 -7.18 13.77
C ALA A 302 18.33 -8.68 13.80
N ASP A 303 19.60 -9.10 13.68
CA ASP A 303 20.00 -10.52 13.59
C ASP A 303 19.50 -11.42 14.74
N TYR A 304 19.07 -10.83 15.86
CA TYR A 304 18.58 -11.53 17.06
C TYR A 304 17.06 -11.46 17.26
N GLU A 305 16.33 -10.77 16.38
CA GLU A 305 14.88 -10.59 16.53
C GLU A 305 14.14 -11.72 15.79
N VAL A 306 13.63 -12.69 16.55
CA VAL A 306 12.69 -13.69 16.03
C VAL A 306 11.37 -12.98 15.71
N VAL A 307 10.94 -13.05 14.44
CA VAL A 307 9.67 -12.45 14.03
C VAL A 307 8.52 -13.40 14.37
N SER A 308 7.88 -13.17 15.51
CA SER A 308 6.63 -13.84 15.90
C SER A 308 5.41 -12.99 15.54
N LEU A 309 4.29 -13.63 15.19
CA LEU A 309 3.01 -12.96 15.03
C LEU A 309 2.27 -12.89 16.37
N VAL A 310 1.23 -12.06 16.44
CA VAL A 310 0.35 -12.00 17.61
C VAL A 310 -0.59 -13.22 17.64
N LYS A 311 -0.84 -13.78 18.82
CA LYS A 311 -1.86 -14.83 19.01
C LYS A 311 -3.27 -14.29 18.72
N ALA A 312 -4.15 -15.15 18.20
CA ALA A 312 -5.54 -14.81 17.91
C ALA A 312 -6.27 -14.34 19.17
N GLU A 313 -6.11 -15.03 20.30
CA GLU A 313 -6.74 -14.68 21.57
C GLU A 313 -6.29 -13.30 22.06
N ARG A 314 -5.00 -13.00 21.91
CA ARG A 314 -4.45 -11.70 22.31
C ARG A 314 -4.98 -10.57 21.42
N PHE A 315 -5.09 -10.80 20.11
CA PHE A 315 -5.66 -9.82 19.18
C PHE A 315 -7.18 -9.64 19.39
N ARG A 316 -7.87 -10.72 19.74
CA ARG A 316 -9.26 -10.72 20.21
C ARG A 316 -9.43 -9.90 21.48
N ASP A 317 -8.54 -10.04 22.45
CA ASP A 317 -8.61 -9.27 23.70
C ASP A 317 -8.36 -7.77 23.47
N PHE A 318 -7.48 -7.41 22.53
CA PHE A 318 -7.35 -6.01 22.10
C PHE A 318 -8.64 -5.49 21.46
N SER A 319 -9.29 -6.29 20.63
CA SER A 319 -10.57 -5.93 20.00
C SER A 319 -11.71 -5.85 21.03
N ALA A 320 -11.67 -6.69 22.05
CA ALA A 320 -12.64 -6.69 23.15
C ALA A 320 -12.45 -5.50 24.09
N ALA A 321 -11.24 -4.93 24.18
CA ALA A 321 -10.96 -3.77 25.01
C ALA A 321 -11.77 -2.53 24.62
N TYR A 322 -12.47 -2.53 23.48
CA TYR A 322 -13.44 -1.52 23.06
C TYR A 322 -14.37 -1.06 24.19
N VAL A 323 -14.86 -1.97 25.06
CA VAL A 323 -15.72 -1.61 26.21
C VAL A 323 -15.10 -0.57 27.14
N ASN A 324 -13.77 -0.59 27.25
CA ASN A 324 -13.05 0.18 28.25
C ASN A 324 -12.76 1.61 27.76
N TYR A 325 -12.90 1.87 26.46
CA TYR A 325 -12.70 3.20 25.90
C TYR A 325 -13.96 4.03 26.07
N ARG A 326 -13.83 5.15 26.79
CA ARG A 326 -14.88 6.17 26.86
C ARG A 326 -14.98 7.00 25.57
N ASP A 327 -13.90 7.01 24.79
CA ASP A 327 -13.77 7.74 23.54
C ASP A 327 -13.47 6.76 22.39
N ARG A 328 -14.41 6.68 21.44
CA ARG A 328 -14.29 5.83 20.26
C ARG A 328 -13.12 6.24 19.36
N SER A 329 -12.80 7.52 19.26
CA SER A 329 -11.67 8.00 18.45
C SER A 329 -10.36 7.45 18.99
N GLN A 330 -10.19 7.47 20.31
CA GLN A 330 -9.00 6.95 20.97
C GLN A 330 -8.83 5.43 20.75
N TYR A 331 -9.95 4.68 20.76
CA TYR A 331 -9.92 3.26 20.44
C TYR A 331 -9.51 3.00 18.99
N GLU A 332 -10.10 3.71 18.02
CA GLU A 332 -9.77 3.55 16.61
C GLU A 332 -8.29 3.89 16.34
N ASP A 333 -7.75 4.91 17.01
CA ASP A 333 -6.32 5.25 16.94
C ASP A 333 -5.43 4.13 17.52
N ASP A 334 -5.76 3.58 18.70
CA ASP A 334 -4.98 2.49 19.30
C ASP A 334 -5.05 1.20 18.48
N MET A 335 -6.23 0.84 17.98
CA MET A 335 -6.38 -0.35 17.13
C MET A 335 -5.73 -0.16 15.76
N ARG A 336 -5.72 1.06 15.21
CA ARG A 336 -4.93 1.39 14.02
C ARG A 336 -3.44 1.17 14.29
N ASP A 337 -2.92 1.66 15.41
CA ASP A 337 -1.51 1.48 15.78
C ASP A 337 -1.15 0.00 15.99
N LYS A 338 -2.03 -0.79 16.62
CA LYS A 338 -1.85 -2.24 16.76
C LYS A 338 -1.87 -2.94 15.40
N SER A 339 -2.75 -2.53 14.50
CA SER A 339 -2.82 -3.06 13.14
C SER A 339 -1.54 -2.77 12.37
N TYR A 340 -1.01 -1.55 12.45
CA TYR A 340 0.26 -1.19 11.84
C TYR A 340 1.42 -2.04 12.37
N ARG A 341 1.50 -2.25 13.70
CA ARG A 341 2.54 -3.11 14.29
C ARG A 341 2.47 -4.54 13.77
N LEU A 342 1.26 -5.12 13.71
CA LEU A 342 1.07 -6.46 13.16
C LEU A 342 1.39 -6.51 11.65
N GLY A 343 1.01 -5.48 10.89
CA GLY A 343 1.39 -5.33 9.49
C GLY A 343 2.90 -5.33 9.29
N THR A 344 3.64 -4.50 10.04
CA THR A 344 5.11 -4.48 10.00
C THR A 344 5.71 -5.85 10.34
N GLN A 345 5.12 -6.61 11.28
CA GLN A 345 5.58 -7.96 11.60
C GLN A 345 5.44 -8.90 10.39
N TYR A 346 4.31 -8.86 9.67
CA TYR A 346 4.18 -9.60 8.41
C TYR A 346 5.21 -9.16 7.37
N SER A 347 5.46 -7.86 7.22
CA SER A 347 6.42 -7.37 6.22
C SER A 347 7.84 -7.85 6.51
N ARG A 348 8.25 -7.78 7.77
CA ARG A 348 9.56 -8.28 8.25
C ARG A 348 9.70 -9.79 8.04
N LEU A 349 8.68 -10.54 8.42
CA LEU A 349 8.61 -11.99 8.22
C LEU A 349 8.79 -12.33 6.74
N LEU A 350 8.01 -11.70 5.86
CA LEU A 350 8.03 -12.00 4.44
C LEU A 350 9.33 -11.59 3.77
N LYS A 351 9.96 -10.49 4.22
CA LYS A 351 11.32 -10.15 3.79
C LYS A 351 12.32 -11.25 4.19
N LEU A 352 12.34 -11.66 5.46
CA LEU A 352 13.23 -12.73 5.93
C LEU A 352 12.98 -14.06 5.21
N PHE A 353 11.71 -14.39 4.97
CA PHE A 353 11.34 -15.56 4.17
C PHE A 353 11.89 -15.46 2.75
N THR A 354 11.77 -14.28 2.11
CA THR A 354 12.32 -14.03 0.76
C THR A 354 13.84 -14.23 0.73
N GLU A 355 14.56 -13.70 1.72
CA GLU A 355 16.02 -13.85 1.83
C GLU A 355 16.41 -15.31 2.07
N THR A 356 15.68 -16.01 2.94
CA THR A 356 15.86 -17.45 3.20
C THR A 356 15.61 -18.28 1.94
N ALA A 357 14.55 -17.97 1.19
CA ALA A 357 14.21 -18.64 -0.06
C ALA A 357 15.26 -18.38 -1.14
N ALA A 358 15.76 -17.14 -1.26
CA ALA A 358 16.81 -16.79 -2.21
C ALA A 358 18.08 -17.63 -1.96
N ASP A 359 18.52 -17.69 -0.71
CA ASP A 359 19.71 -18.43 -0.31
C ASP A 359 19.50 -19.95 -0.43
N ALA A 360 18.33 -20.46 -0.04
CA ALA A 360 18.01 -21.89 -0.11
C ALA A 360 17.89 -22.40 -1.56
N ARG A 361 17.39 -21.56 -2.47
CA ARG A 361 17.23 -21.88 -3.90
C ARG A 361 18.44 -21.45 -4.74
N ASN A 362 19.40 -20.74 -4.17
CA ASN A 362 20.54 -20.15 -4.87
C ASN A 362 20.10 -19.26 -6.06
N VAL A 363 19.13 -18.39 -5.80
CA VAL A 363 18.56 -17.42 -6.75
C VAL A 363 18.94 -16.01 -6.31
N ASP A 364 19.09 -15.09 -7.27
CA ASP A 364 19.35 -13.68 -6.96
C ASP A 364 18.23 -13.09 -6.07
N HIS A 365 18.60 -12.26 -5.11
CA HIS A 365 17.65 -11.69 -4.15
C HIS A 365 16.59 -10.79 -4.82
N GLN A 366 16.94 -10.07 -5.89
CA GLN A 366 15.97 -9.26 -6.64
C GLN A 366 15.00 -10.14 -7.43
N GLU A 367 15.47 -11.25 -8.00
CA GLU A 367 14.61 -12.24 -8.65
C GLU A 367 13.67 -12.91 -7.64
N MET A 368 14.18 -13.32 -6.47
CA MET A 368 13.36 -13.94 -5.43
C MET A 368 12.26 -13.00 -4.90
N ARG A 369 12.52 -11.68 -4.82
CA ARG A 369 11.45 -10.71 -4.49
C ARG A 369 10.28 -10.76 -5.47
N LYS A 370 10.55 -10.94 -6.76
CA LYS A 370 9.50 -11.08 -7.78
C LYS A 370 8.76 -12.40 -7.64
N GLU A 371 9.46 -13.49 -7.33
CA GLU A 371 8.84 -14.79 -7.06
C GLU A 371 7.93 -14.75 -5.83
N VAL A 372 8.37 -14.13 -4.73
CA VAL A 372 7.52 -13.94 -3.56
C VAL A 372 6.32 -13.05 -3.86
N ALA A 373 6.47 -12.01 -4.69
CA ALA A 373 5.34 -11.21 -5.15
C ALA A 373 4.32 -12.04 -5.96
N LYS A 374 4.77 -12.96 -6.83
CA LYS A 374 3.89 -13.93 -7.50
C LYS A 374 3.13 -14.80 -6.51
N TRP A 375 3.83 -15.32 -5.50
CA TRP A 375 3.21 -16.16 -4.47
C TRP A 375 2.19 -15.38 -3.63
N ILE A 376 2.48 -14.13 -3.27
CA ILE A 376 1.52 -13.26 -2.58
C ILE A 376 0.26 -13.08 -3.44
N VAL A 377 0.40 -12.71 -4.72
CA VAL A 377 -0.75 -12.51 -5.62
C VAL A 377 -1.58 -13.78 -5.76
N ALA A 378 -0.94 -14.94 -5.92
CA ALA A 378 -1.62 -16.24 -5.97
C ALA A 378 -2.31 -16.61 -4.65
N ALA A 379 -1.73 -16.22 -3.51
CA ALA A 379 -2.27 -16.48 -2.18
C ALA A 379 -3.51 -15.63 -1.86
N LEU A 380 -3.65 -14.41 -2.39
CA LEU A 380 -4.73 -13.49 -2.00
C LEU A 380 -6.15 -14.06 -2.25
N PRO A 381 -6.49 -14.64 -3.43
CA PRO A 381 -7.80 -15.28 -3.63
C PRO A 381 -8.01 -16.50 -2.74
N VAL A 382 -6.97 -17.30 -2.50
CA VAL A 382 -7.04 -18.48 -1.61
C VAL A 382 -7.29 -18.02 -0.17
N TYR A 383 -6.62 -16.95 0.26
CA TYR A 383 -6.79 -16.33 1.58
C TYR A 383 -8.22 -15.85 1.78
N ARG A 384 -8.80 -15.19 0.77
CA ARG A 384 -10.19 -14.76 0.83
C ARG A 384 -11.13 -15.93 1.10
N GLN A 385 -10.98 -17.03 0.36
CA GLN A 385 -11.83 -18.19 0.52
C GLN A 385 -11.62 -18.87 1.88
N ASP A 386 -10.36 -19.09 2.27
CA ASP A 386 -10.01 -19.68 3.56
C ASP A 386 -10.53 -18.83 4.75
N PHE A 387 -10.48 -17.50 4.61
CA PHE A 387 -11.06 -16.58 5.58
C PHE A 387 -12.57 -16.74 5.69
N ILE A 388 -13.32 -16.77 4.58
CA ILE A 388 -14.78 -16.98 4.58
C ILE A 388 -15.14 -18.31 5.26
N ASP A 389 -14.42 -19.37 4.93
CA ASP A 389 -14.70 -20.71 5.45
C ASP A 389 -14.42 -20.81 6.96
N THR A 390 -13.34 -20.16 7.40
CA THR A 390 -12.84 -20.24 8.79
C THR A 390 -13.50 -19.22 9.72
N ASP A 391 -13.84 -18.03 9.21
CA ASP A 391 -14.45 -16.98 10.02
C ASP A 391 -15.77 -17.45 10.61
N SER A 392 -16.50 -18.38 9.99
CA SER A 392 -17.69 -18.97 10.63
C SER A 392 -17.40 -19.75 11.92
N GLN A 393 -16.18 -20.26 12.10
CA GLN A 393 -15.80 -21.23 13.14
C GLN A 393 -15.14 -20.59 14.38
N GLY A 394 -14.64 -19.36 14.28
CA GLY A 394 -13.90 -18.72 15.37
C GLY A 394 -13.23 -17.42 14.96
N TYR A 395 -12.15 -17.05 15.64
CA TYR A 395 -11.28 -15.94 15.23
C TYR A 395 -10.23 -16.45 14.25
N TYR A 396 -10.08 -15.79 13.11
CA TYR A 396 -9.11 -16.19 12.10
C TYR A 396 -7.67 -16.03 12.61
N PRO A 397 -6.87 -17.10 12.77
CA PRO A 397 -5.54 -16.99 13.38
C PRO A 397 -4.56 -16.20 12.49
N PRO A 398 -3.73 -15.30 13.04
CA PRO A 398 -2.75 -14.57 12.23
C PRO A 398 -1.74 -15.48 11.50
N THR A 399 -1.36 -16.60 12.10
CA THR A 399 -0.51 -17.61 11.46
C THR A 399 -1.12 -18.23 10.20
N ARG A 400 -2.45 -18.23 10.07
CA ARG A 400 -3.15 -18.96 9.00
C ARG A 400 -2.89 -18.39 7.61
N PHE A 401 -2.62 -17.09 7.48
CA PHE A 401 -2.18 -16.52 6.20
C PHE A 401 -0.85 -17.15 5.72
N LEU A 402 0.06 -17.52 6.62
CA LEU A 402 1.31 -18.19 6.25
C LEU A 402 1.06 -19.59 5.69
N SER A 403 0.06 -20.31 6.23
CA SER A 403 -0.37 -21.60 5.69
C SER A 403 -0.97 -21.45 4.29
N VAL A 404 -1.78 -20.41 4.07
CA VAL A 404 -2.32 -20.08 2.74
C VAL A 404 -1.18 -19.76 1.77
N LEU A 405 -0.22 -18.91 2.17
CA LEU A 405 0.93 -18.58 1.35
C LEU A 405 1.75 -19.85 1.02
N ALA A 406 2.04 -20.68 2.00
CA ALA A 406 2.76 -21.94 1.80
C ALA A 406 2.05 -22.88 0.82
N SER A 407 0.71 -22.87 0.80
CA SER A 407 -0.08 -23.74 -0.10
C SER A 407 0.05 -23.40 -1.58
N VAL A 408 0.45 -22.17 -1.92
CA VAL A 408 0.64 -21.73 -3.31
C VAL A 408 2.10 -21.74 -3.76
N ILE A 409 3.04 -22.06 -2.87
CA ILE A 409 4.48 -22.11 -3.21
C ILE A 409 4.81 -23.51 -3.74
N PRO A 410 5.25 -23.63 -5.01
CA PRO A 410 5.68 -24.91 -5.54
C PRO A 410 6.99 -25.35 -4.85
N ASP A 411 7.02 -26.62 -4.48
CA ASP A 411 8.21 -27.32 -4.00
C ASP A 411 8.96 -26.56 -2.89
N LEU A 412 8.26 -26.24 -1.80
CA LEU A 412 8.90 -25.66 -0.61
C LEU A 412 10.12 -26.47 -0.20
N ASN A 413 11.27 -25.80 -0.14
CA ASN A 413 12.53 -26.37 0.34
C ASN A 413 12.44 -26.62 1.84
N LYS A 414 13.21 -27.58 2.35
CA LYS A 414 13.36 -27.84 3.79
C LYS A 414 13.62 -26.57 4.61
N LYS A 415 14.54 -25.70 4.19
CA LYS A 415 14.84 -24.44 4.92
C LYS A 415 13.65 -23.47 4.95
N GLU A 416 12.89 -23.40 3.86
CA GLU A 416 11.69 -22.56 3.76
C GLU A 416 10.58 -23.09 4.69
N CYS A 417 10.37 -24.41 4.69
CA CYS A 417 9.44 -25.06 5.61
C CYS A 417 9.86 -24.89 7.08
N GLU A 418 11.15 -25.04 7.39
CA GLU A 418 11.68 -24.86 8.74
C GLU A 418 11.46 -23.42 9.24
N PHE A 419 11.74 -22.42 8.40
CA PHE A 419 11.48 -21.02 8.73
C PHE A 419 10.00 -20.77 9.01
N LEU A 420 9.09 -21.18 8.11
CA LEU A 420 7.65 -20.97 8.31
C LEU A 420 7.14 -21.72 9.55
N ALA A 421 7.62 -22.94 9.79
CA ALA A 421 7.28 -23.72 10.97
C ALA A 421 7.76 -23.05 12.25
N GLU A 422 8.97 -22.48 12.27
CA GLU A 422 9.51 -21.75 13.42
C GLU A 422 8.63 -20.53 13.77
N VAL A 423 8.19 -19.77 12.75
CA VAL A 423 7.32 -18.62 13.00
C VAL A 423 5.94 -19.03 13.52
N VAL A 424 5.34 -20.08 12.96
CA VAL A 424 4.06 -20.62 13.45
C VAL A 424 4.20 -21.12 14.89
N ASN A 425 5.24 -21.92 15.18
CA ASN A 425 5.47 -22.49 16.51
C ASN A 425 5.89 -21.46 17.57
N SER A 426 6.54 -20.36 17.19
CA SER A 426 6.87 -19.27 18.11
C SER A 426 5.65 -18.38 18.41
N THR A 427 4.66 -18.38 17.53
CA THR A 427 3.40 -17.66 17.71
C THR A 427 2.40 -18.48 18.55
N GLU A 428 2.29 -19.78 18.29
CA GLU A 428 1.36 -20.69 18.96
C GLU A 428 2.10 -21.50 20.04
N GLU A 429 1.73 -21.36 21.31
CA GLU A 429 2.16 -22.36 22.30
C GLU A 429 1.41 -23.67 22.00
N ASN A 430 2.02 -24.53 21.17
CA ASN A 430 1.51 -25.84 20.73
C ASN A 430 0.13 -25.79 20.05
N THR A 431 0.07 -26.00 18.72
CA THR A 431 -0.77 -27.02 18.02
C THR A 431 -1.12 -26.62 16.57
N ASP A 432 -0.25 -26.88 15.58
CA ASP A 432 -0.55 -27.76 14.43
C ASP A 432 0.68 -27.97 13.54
N LYS A 433 0.88 -29.20 13.03
CA LYS A 433 2.14 -29.69 12.44
C LYS A 433 2.12 -29.73 10.91
N THR A 434 1.45 -28.80 10.26
CA THR A 434 1.26 -28.84 8.80
C THR A 434 2.58 -28.65 8.03
N CYS A 435 3.52 -27.85 8.54
CA CYS A 435 4.89 -27.77 7.97
C CYS A 435 5.81 -28.93 8.38
N VAL A 436 5.56 -29.57 9.54
CA VAL A 436 6.35 -30.73 9.99
C VAL A 436 6.02 -31.98 9.16
N ALA A 437 4.79 -32.10 8.64
CA ALA A 437 4.40 -33.20 7.76
C ALA A 437 5.13 -33.15 6.40
N SER A 438 5.35 -31.95 5.85
CA SER A 438 6.13 -31.75 4.62
C SER A 438 7.63 -31.98 4.84
N ALA A 439 8.19 -31.51 5.95
CA ALA A 439 9.59 -31.78 6.33
C ALA A 439 9.86 -33.28 6.59
N LYS A 440 8.90 -34.01 7.19
CA LYS A 440 9.00 -35.47 7.39
C LYS A 440 8.98 -36.29 6.09
N ARG A 441 8.42 -35.78 4.98
CA ARG A 441 8.51 -36.45 3.67
C ARG A 441 9.92 -36.41 3.10
N TYR A 442 10.69 -35.37 3.38
CA TYR A 442 12.10 -35.26 2.98
C TYR A 442 13.01 -36.17 3.82
N ASP A 443 12.73 -36.31 5.12
CA ASP A 443 13.53 -37.19 6.02
C ASP A 443 13.37 -38.69 5.68
N LEU A 444 12.26 -39.10 5.06
CA LEU A 444 12.03 -40.49 4.64
C LEU A 444 12.56 -40.82 3.24
N THR A 445 12.93 -39.82 2.43
CA THR A 445 13.47 -40.03 1.07
C THR A 445 15.00 -40.04 1.04
N GLU A 446 15.68 -39.39 1.97
CA GLU A 446 17.14 -39.52 2.12
C GLU A 446 17.59 -40.77 2.91
N ALA A 447 16.73 -41.33 3.78
CA ALA A 447 17.03 -42.57 4.50
C ALA A 447 16.93 -43.87 3.65
N LYS A 448 16.74 -43.75 2.33
CA LYS A 448 16.65 -44.86 1.37
C LYS A 448 17.58 -44.71 0.15
N LYS A 449 18.76 -44.12 0.33
CA LYS A 449 19.87 -44.26 -0.61
C LYS A 449 21.10 -44.84 0.05
#